data_AF-A0A8D8T6N1-F1
#
_entry.id   AF-A0A8D8T6N1-F1
#
_cell.length_a   1.000
_cell.length_b   1.000
_cell.length_c   1.000
_cell.angle_alpha   90.00
_cell.angle_beta   90.00
_cell.angle_gamma   90.00
#
_symmetry.space_group_name_H-M   'P 1'
#
loop_
_entity.id
_entity.type
_entity.pdbx_description
1 polymer ?
#
loop_
_entity_poly.entity_id
_entity_poly.type
_entity_poly.pdbx_seq_one_letter_code
_entity_poly.pdbx_strand_id
1 'polypeptide(L)'
;DVRRAYGVAVLDITAMLKSSRNNDEDQFMSFLACDNNKDNLDNTLKKLIFSLPARQFSGPGVFVGLTFHTGNCHGDTISSLRTNTLVARKMGFPEIILPADVRNDLYVTLVSGDFTSGKNIQVTVQVCNTSGKVLEDVVRIGVGVDAQNRYDSLVYYHEDKPRWCETFKLAIDIDEFKASHLKITYRHRSSNENKTNLYFVSFIIVSQVIERE
;
A
#
# COMPACT_ATOMS: atom_id res chain seq x y z
N ASP A 1 13.42 -2.19 11.78
CA ASP A 1 12.03 -2.42 12.20
C ASP A 1 11.26 -3.29 11.21
N VAL A 2 10.41 -4.18 11.72
CA VAL A 2 9.54 -5.09 10.93
C VAL A 2 8.11 -4.56 10.96
N ARG A 3 7.51 -4.33 9.79
CA ARG A 3 6.12 -3.87 9.68
C ARG A 3 5.16 -5.02 10.02
N ARG A 4 4.26 -4.79 10.98
CA ARG A 4 3.22 -5.73 11.38
C ARG A 4 1.86 -5.06 11.32
N ALA A 5 0.83 -5.84 11.00
CA ALA A 5 -0.54 -5.36 11.01
C ALA A 5 -0.96 -5.03 12.45
N TYR A 6 -1.57 -3.86 12.66
CA TYR A 6 -2.00 -3.43 13.98
C TYR A 6 -3.50 -3.64 14.21
N GLY A 7 -4.33 -3.32 13.21
CA GLY A 7 -5.78 -3.46 13.30
C GLY A 7 -6.48 -2.91 12.06
N VAL A 8 -7.79 -3.08 12.05
CA VAL A 8 -8.68 -2.64 10.95
C VAL A 8 -9.83 -1.80 11.49
N ALA A 9 -10.20 -0.75 10.78
CA ALA A 9 -11.40 0.04 11.03
C ALA A 9 -12.19 0.14 9.73
N VAL A 10 -13.51 0.26 9.83
CA VAL A 10 -14.41 0.37 8.68
C VAL A 10 -15.37 1.52 8.92
N LEU A 11 -15.55 2.34 7.90
CA LEU A 11 -16.54 3.42 7.86
C LEU A 11 -17.46 3.21 6.67
N ASP A 12 -18.76 3.16 6.92
CA ASP A 12 -19.77 3.13 5.86
C ASP A 12 -20.04 4.55 5.36
N ILE A 13 -19.59 4.82 4.14
CA ILE A 13 -19.75 6.13 3.48
C ILE A 13 -21.04 6.22 2.63
N THR A 14 -21.87 5.18 2.61
CA THR A 14 -23.06 5.12 1.73
C THR A 14 -24.02 6.28 1.97
N ALA A 15 -24.26 6.63 3.23
CA ALA A 15 -25.12 7.76 3.59
C ALA A 15 -24.50 9.10 3.18
N MET A 16 -23.17 9.25 3.32
CA MET A 16 -22.45 10.46 2.95
C MET A 16 -22.47 10.71 1.44
N LEU A 17 -22.34 9.64 0.65
CA LEU A 17 -22.42 9.74 -0.82
C LEU A 17 -23.81 10.16 -1.30
N LYS A 18 -24.86 9.81 -0.56
CA LYS A 18 -26.26 10.15 -0.91
C LYS A 18 -26.67 11.56 -0.47
N SER A 19 -26.08 12.09 0.60
CA SER A 19 -26.56 13.33 1.21
C SER A 19 -26.16 14.61 0.45
N SER A 20 -25.19 14.56 -0.48
CA SER A 20 -24.62 15.71 -1.24
C SER A 20 -24.22 16.93 -0.39
N ARG A 21 -24.27 16.80 0.93
CA ARG A 21 -23.87 17.80 1.92
C ARG A 21 -22.56 17.32 2.53
N ASN A 22 -21.61 18.24 2.61
CA ASN A 22 -20.38 18.01 3.36
C ASN A 22 -20.75 17.83 4.83
N ASN A 23 -20.40 16.67 5.39
CA ASN A 23 -20.28 16.53 6.83
C ASN A 23 -18.91 17.12 7.19
N ASP A 24 -18.91 18.32 7.75
CA ASP A 24 -17.71 18.94 8.30
C ASP A 24 -17.33 18.35 9.68
N GLU A 25 -18.13 17.39 10.19
CA GLU A 25 -17.87 16.71 11.44
C GLU A 25 -16.98 15.48 11.25
N ASP A 26 -15.89 15.45 12.01
CA ASP A 26 -14.99 14.32 12.11
C ASP A 26 -15.72 13.08 12.67
N GLN A 27 -15.57 11.95 11.99
CA GLN A 27 -16.17 10.69 12.41
C GLN A 27 -15.18 9.84 13.18
N PHE A 28 -15.59 9.34 14.35
CA PHE A 28 -14.76 8.46 15.14
C PHE A 28 -14.81 7.02 14.59
N MET A 29 -13.66 6.49 14.19
CA MET A 29 -13.52 5.11 13.72
C MET A 29 -12.75 4.28 14.75
N SER A 30 -13.44 3.43 15.51
CA SER A 30 -12.79 2.46 16.39
C SER A 30 -12.17 1.33 15.56
N PHE A 31 -10.92 0.95 15.83
CA PHE A 31 -10.31 -0.19 15.15
C PHE A 31 -10.46 -1.49 15.97
N LEU A 32 -10.54 -2.61 15.26
CA LEU A 32 -10.34 -3.94 15.82
C LEU A 32 -8.86 -4.30 15.69
N ALA A 33 -8.16 -4.42 16.81
CA ALA A 33 -6.77 -4.84 16.82
C ALA A 33 -6.61 -6.25 16.24
N CYS A 34 -5.55 -6.46 15.46
CA CYS A 34 -5.15 -7.80 15.03
C CYS A 34 -4.58 -8.55 16.24
N ASP A 35 -5.00 -9.80 16.44
CA ASP A 35 -4.26 -10.70 17.31
C ASP A 35 -2.93 -11.03 16.63
N ASN A 36 -1.85 -10.41 17.10
CA ASN A 36 -0.50 -10.49 16.54
C ASN A 36 0.01 -11.93 16.30
N ASN A 37 -0.60 -12.92 16.95
CA ASN A 37 -0.17 -14.33 16.87
C ASN A 37 -1.13 -15.23 16.06
N LYS A 38 -2.27 -14.71 15.59
CA LYS A 38 -3.32 -15.56 14.97
C LYS A 38 -4.03 -14.93 13.78
N ASP A 39 -4.11 -13.61 13.71
CA ASP A 39 -4.93 -12.93 12.72
C ASP A 39 -4.09 -12.12 11.73
N ASN A 40 -4.45 -12.23 10.45
CA ASN A 40 -4.03 -11.32 9.39
C ASN A 40 -5.09 -10.23 9.17
N LEU A 41 -4.77 -9.21 8.36
CA LEU A 41 -5.68 -8.08 8.12
C LEU A 41 -7.03 -8.53 7.52
N ASP A 42 -7.01 -9.46 6.57
CA ASP A 42 -8.22 -9.96 5.92
C ASP A 42 -9.17 -10.65 6.90
N ASN A 43 -8.64 -11.50 7.78
CA ASN A 43 -9.41 -12.21 8.79
C ASN A 43 -9.98 -11.24 9.83
N THR A 44 -9.19 -10.29 10.30
CA THR A 44 -9.66 -9.24 11.22
C THR A 44 -10.74 -8.37 10.54
N LEU A 45 -10.58 -8.05 9.26
CA LEU A 45 -11.55 -7.27 8.49
C LEU A 45 -12.87 -8.02 8.35
N LYS A 46 -12.84 -9.32 8.00
CA LYS A 46 -14.05 -10.15 7.94
C LYS A 46 -14.77 -10.23 9.27
N LYS A 47 -14.04 -10.41 10.38
CA LYS A 47 -14.61 -10.39 11.75
C LYS A 47 -15.24 -9.03 12.07
N LEU A 48 -14.58 -7.94 11.70
CA LEU A 48 -15.13 -6.59 11.89
C LEU A 48 -16.43 -6.43 11.10
N ILE A 49 -16.42 -6.70 9.79
CA ILE A 49 -17.60 -6.57 8.92
C ILE A 49 -18.78 -7.38 9.45
N PHE A 50 -18.55 -8.63 9.88
CA PHE A 50 -19.60 -9.49 10.43
C PHE A 50 -20.19 -8.96 11.75
N SER A 51 -19.38 -8.24 12.55
CA SER A 51 -19.81 -7.68 13.85
C SER A 51 -20.36 -6.26 13.77
N LEU A 52 -20.20 -5.55 12.64
CA LEU A 52 -20.68 -4.17 12.47
C LEU A 52 -22.14 -3.95 12.90
N PRO A 53 -23.12 -4.83 12.59
CA PRO A 53 -24.52 -4.59 12.96
C PRO A 53 -24.78 -4.59 14.47
N ALA A 54 -23.94 -5.25 15.26
CA ALA A 54 -24.13 -5.45 16.69
C ALA A 54 -23.10 -4.72 17.56
N ARG A 55 -22.10 -4.08 16.94
CA ARG A 55 -20.95 -3.52 17.67
C ARG A 55 -21.21 -2.08 18.08
N GLN A 56 -21.05 -1.81 19.37
CA GLN A 56 -20.90 -0.45 19.86
C GLN A 56 -19.45 0.00 19.61
N PHE A 57 -19.28 1.18 19.00
CA PHE A 57 -17.98 1.77 18.71
C PHE A 57 -17.35 2.29 20.02
N SER A 58 -16.74 1.39 20.80
CA SER A 58 -15.98 1.71 22.00
C SER A 58 -14.56 1.16 21.91
N GLY A 59 -13.60 1.90 22.47
CA GLY A 59 -12.18 1.54 22.48
C GLY A 59 -11.30 2.46 21.61
N PRO A 60 -10.05 2.05 21.36
CA PRO A 60 -9.09 2.82 20.57
C PRO A 60 -9.58 3.09 19.14
N GLY A 61 -9.32 4.28 18.63
CA GLY A 61 -9.79 4.71 17.32
C GLY A 61 -9.10 5.96 16.83
N VAL A 62 -9.46 6.37 15.62
CA VAL A 62 -8.99 7.60 14.98
C VAL A 62 -10.19 8.42 14.52
N PHE A 63 -10.06 9.75 14.59
CA PHE A 63 -11.03 10.66 13.99
C PHE A 63 -10.68 10.88 12.52
N VAL A 64 -11.67 10.76 11.64
CA VAL A 64 -11.51 10.98 10.20
C VAL A 64 -12.59 11.92 9.71
N GLY A 65 -12.16 13.08 9.21
CA GLY A 65 -12.99 14.00 8.44
C GLY A 65 -12.95 13.64 6.96
N LEU A 66 -14.12 13.54 6.34
CA LEU A 66 -14.24 13.24 4.91
C LEU A 66 -15.16 14.26 4.24
N THR A 67 -14.60 15.05 3.33
CA THR A 67 -15.30 16.07 2.57
C THR A 67 -15.38 15.65 1.10
N PHE A 68 -16.59 15.63 0.53
CA PHE A 68 -16.81 15.26 -0.86
C PHE A 68 -17.00 16.50 -1.71
N HIS A 69 -16.09 16.74 -2.64
CA HIS A 69 -16.22 17.85 -3.58
C HIS A 69 -16.88 17.36 -4.87
N THR A 70 -18.06 17.89 -5.20
CA THR A 70 -18.73 17.65 -6.49
C THR A 70 -18.36 18.76 -7.48
N GLY A 71 -18.08 18.38 -8.73
CA GLY A 71 -17.71 19.32 -9.81
C GLY A 71 -16.41 18.94 -10.51
N ASN A 72 -16.09 19.67 -11.59
CA ASN A 72 -14.84 19.51 -12.32
C ASN A 72 -13.72 20.08 -11.45
N CYS A 73 -12.86 19.23 -10.90
CA CYS A 73 -11.74 19.60 -10.03
C CYS A 73 -10.57 20.22 -10.82
N HIS A 74 -10.89 21.18 -11.71
CA HIS A 74 -9.91 21.96 -12.43
C HIS A 74 -9.39 23.08 -11.52
N GLY A 75 -8.06 23.12 -11.34
CA GLY A 75 -7.25 24.25 -10.86
C GLY A 75 -7.72 24.99 -9.60
N ASP A 76 -8.82 25.72 -9.70
CA ASP A 76 -9.31 26.67 -8.72
C ASP A 76 -9.88 26.00 -7.47
N THR A 77 -10.52 24.83 -7.59
CA THR A 77 -11.05 24.09 -6.42
C THR A 77 -9.91 23.56 -5.52
N ILE A 78 -8.75 23.25 -6.11
CA ILE A 78 -7.56 22.77 -5.38
C ILE A 78 -6.92 23.92 -4.58
N SER A 79 -6.99 25.16 -5.10
CA SER A 79 -6.48 26.35 -4.40
C SER A 79 -7.21 26.68 -3.09
N SER A 80 -8.45 26.21 -2.94
CA SER A 80 -9.25 26.36 -1.71
C SER A 80 -8.97 25.27 -0.67
N LEU A 81 -8.22 24.22 -1.04
CA LEU A 81 -7.74 23.24 -0.08
C LEU A 81 -6.70 23.91 0.83
N ARG A 82 -6.65 23.49 2.10
CA ARG A 82 -5.67 24.00 3.06
C ARG A 82 -4.27 23.94 2.43
N THR A 83 -3.46 24.96 2.67
CA THR A 83 -2.14 25.20 2.05
C THR A 83 -1.10 24.07 2.24
N ASN A 84 -1.45 22.99 2.96
CA ASN A 84 -0.59 21.83 3.17
C ASN A 84 -1.28 20.49 2.80
N THR A 85 -2.32 20.53 1.96
CA THR A 85 -2.99 19.32 1.50
C THR A 85 -2.15 18.62 0.43
N LEU A 86 -1.66 17.44 0.76
CA LEU A 86 -0.99 16.54 -0.19
C LEU A 86 -2.01 15.96 -1.17
N VAL A 87 -1.81 16.20 -2.47
CA VAL A 87 -2.71 15.70 -3.51
C VAL A 87 -2.20 14.36 -4.04
N ALA A 88 -2.95 13.29 -3.75
CA ALA A 88 -2.71 11.98 -4.33
C ALA A 88 -3.29 11.88 -5.75
N ARG A 89 -2.46 11.46 -6.72
CA ARG A 89 -2.93 11.12 -8.07
C ARG A 89 -3.80 9.86 -8.02
N LYS A 90 -4.80 9.77 -8.90
CA LYS A 90 -5.62 8.56 -9.08
C LYS A 90 -4.69 7.38 -9.40
N MET A 91 -4.85 6.27 -8.69
CA MET A 91 -4.15 5.01 -9.00
C MET A 91 -4.59 4.53 -10.40
N GLY A 92 -3.62 4.24 -11.27
CA GLY A 92 -3.87 3.87 -12.66
C GLY A 92 -3.77 5.05 -13.63
N PHE A 93 -4.61 5.06 -14.67
CA PHE A 93 -4.53 6.05 -15.74
C PHE A 93 -5.40 7.31 -15.45
N PRO A 94 -4.84 8.54 -15.26
CA PRO A 94 -5.61 9.79 -15.33
C PRO A 94 -6.26 10.01 -16.72
N GLU A 95 -7.39 10.69 -16.75
CA GLU A 95 -8.12 10.99 -17.99
C GLU A 95 -7.38 11.97 -18.92
N ILE A 96 -6.51 12.83 -18.36
CA ILE A 96 -5.75 13.84 -19.10
C ILE A 96 -4.25 13.65 -18.86
N ILE A 97 -3.46 13.65 -19.93
CA ILE A 97 -1.98 13.76 -19.89
C ILE A 97 -1.62 15.16 -20.31
N LEU A 98 -0.93 15.89 -19.44
CA LEU A 98 -0.34 17.16 -19.84
C LEU A 98 0.95 16.90 -20.62
N PRO A 99 1.27 17.67 -21.69
CA PRO A 99 2.45 17.44 -22.51
C PRO A 99 3.80 17.41 -21.77
N ALA A 100 3.87 17.98 -20.56
CA ALA A 100 5.06 17.99 -19.71
C ALA A 100 5.09 16.84 -18.68
N ASP A 101 4.06 16.00 -18.59
CA ASP A 101 3.91 14.97 -17.56
C ASP A 101 4.40 13.61 -18.09
N VAL A 102 5.52 13.12 -17.56
CA VAL A 102 6.08 11.81 -17.90
C VAL A 102 5.28 10.73 -17.18
N ARG A 103 4.57 9.89 -17.94
CA ARG A 103 3.55 8.96 -17.45
C ARG A 103 4.01 7.50 -17.43
N ASN A 104 5.25 7.25 -17.04
CA ASN A 104 5.78 5.88 -16.86
C ASN A 104 5.61 5.43 -15.41
N ASP A 105 4.38 5.46 -14.90
CA ASP A 105 4.09 5.01 -13.55
C ASP A 105 3.92 3.48 -13.55
N LEU A 106 4.90 2.77 -12.99
CA LEU A 106 4.81 1.33 -12.78
C LEU A 106 4.27 1.06 -11.37
N TYR A 107 3.11 0.42 -11.27
CA TYR A 107 2.56 -0.01 -10.00
C TYR A 107 2.80 -1.51 -9.80
N VAL A 108 3.30 -1.87 -8.62
CA VAL A 108 3.52 -3.27 -8.23
C VAL A 108 2.63 -3.58 -7.04
N THR A 109 1.85 -4.65 -7.17
CA THR A 109 1.01 -5.18 -6.10
C THR A 109 1.55 -6.53 -5.65
N LEU A 110 1.99 -6.61 -4.39
CA LEU A 110 2.27 -7.87 -3.72
C LEU A 110 0.93 -8.46 -3.27
N VAL A 111 0.40 -9.43 -4.03
CA VAL A 111 -0.91 -10.01 -3.75
C VAL A 111 -0.84 -11.02 -2.60
N SER A 112 -0.18 -12.16 -2.82
CA SER A 112 -0.11 -13.25 -1.86
C SER A 112 1.10 -14.16 -2.12
N GLY A 113 1.40 -15.04 -1.16
CA GLY A 113 2.37 -16.12 -1.31
C GLY A 113 1.82 -17.46 -0.81
N ASP A 114 2.50 -18.55 -1.16
CA ASP A 114 2.23 -19.89 -0.63
C ASP A 114 3.59 -20.48 -0.22
N PHE A 115 3.82 -20.54 1.09
CA PHE A 115 5.07 -20.98 1.69
C PHE A 115 4.84 -22.25 2.50
N THR A 116 5.88 -23.07 2.61
CA THR A 116 5.88 -24.23 3.50
C THR A 116 6.49 -23.85 4.85
N SER A 117 5.79 -24.23 5.94
CA SER A 117 6.28 -24.34 7.33
C SER A 117 6.01 -23.19 8.31
N GLY A 118 4.83 -22.57 8.29
CA GLY A 118 4.33 -21.57 9.24
C GLY A 118 5.34 -20.46 9.52
N LYS A 119 5.91 -19.85 8.48
CA LYS A 119 7.02 -18.90 8.61
C LYS A 119 6.54 -17.46 8.58
N ASN A 120 7.23 -16.62 9.34
CA ASN A 120 7.06 -15.18 9.29
C ASN A 120 7.80 -14.64 8.06
N ILE A 121 7.13 -14.49 6.92
CA ILE A 121 7.77 -14.07 5.67
C ILE A 121 7.68 -12.55 5.49
N GLN A 122 8.83 -11.92 5.23
CA GLN A 122 8.93 -10.58 4.68
C GLN A 122 9.37 -10.66 3.22
N VAL A 123 8.67 -9.94 2.36
CA VAL A 123 9.06 -9.72 0.96
C VAL A 123 9.66 -8.33 0.84
N THR A 124 10.89 -8.27 0.33
CA THR A 124 11.56 -7.01 0.00
C THR A 124 11.65 -6.87 -1.52
N VAL A 125 11.19 -5.76 -2.07
CA VAL A 125 11.31 -5.44 -3.51
C VAL A 125 12.29 -4.29 -3.71
N GLN A 126 13.22 -4.45 -4.64
CA GLN A 126 14.18 -3.44 -5.06
C GLN A 126 14.19 -3.35 -6.58
N VAL A 127 14.49 -2.18 -7.14
CA VAL A 127 14.78 -2.05 -8.57
C VAL A 127 16.29 -2.05 -8.73
N CYS A 128 16.80 -2.89 -9.63
CA CYS A 128 18.22 -2.98 -9.93
C CYS A 128 18.46 -2.78 -11.43
N ASN A 129 19.58 -2.17 -11.77
CA ASN A 129 20.06 -2.08 -13.15
C ASN A 129 20.72 -3.40 -13.62
N THR A 130 21.23 -3.44 -14.86
CA THR A 130 21.92 -4.60 -15.44
C THR A 130 23.17 -5.04 -14.69
N SER A 131 23.85 -4.14 -13.96
CA SER A 131 25.01 -4.48 -13.11
C SER A 131 24.60 -4.98 -11.72
N GLY A 132 23.30 -5.08 -11.42
CA GLY A 132 22.78 -5.47 -10.12
C GLY A 132 22.85 -4.37 -9.06
N LYS A 133 23.19 -3.13 -9.44
CA LYS A 133 23.16 -1.97 -8.54
C LYS A 133 21.71 -1.57 -8.31
N VAL A 134 21.35 -1.37 -7.05
CA VAL A 134 20.03 -0.87 -6.65
C VAL A 134 19.89 0.58 -7.10
N LEU A 135 18.78 0.90 -7.77
CA LEU A 135 18.42 2.27 -8.10
C LEU A 135 17.89 2.97 -6.84
N GLU A 136 18.32 4.20 -6.65
CA GLU A 136 18.00 5.00 -5.47
C GLU A 136 16.70 5.79 -5.69
N ASP A 137 15.91 5.95 -4.64
CA ASP A 137 14.74 6.85 -4.61
C ASP A 137 13.65 6.57 -5.66
N VAL A 138 13.56 5.31 -6.10
CA VAL A 138 12.57 4.87 -7.10
C VAL A 138 11.28 4.32 -6.49
N VAL A 139 11.27 3.88 -5.22
CA VAL A 139 10.08 3.32 -4.57
C VAL A 139 9.27 4.43 -3.90
N ARG A 140 7.98 4.54 -4.22
CA ARG A 140 7.04 5.51 -3.65
C ARG A 140 5.85 4.77 -3.02
N ILE A 141 5.67 4.94 -1.71
CA ILE A 141 4.62 4.26 -0.94
C ILE A 141 3.40 5.14 -0.63
N GLY A 142 3.48 6.43 -0.96
CA GLY A 142 2.42 7.40 -0.71
C GLY A 142 2.87 8.80 -1.09
N VAL A 143 1.92 9.75 -1.10
CA VAL A 143 2.24 11.17 -1.34
C VAL A 143 2.75 11.81 -0.05
N GLY A 144 3.75 12.68 -0.19
CA GLY A 144 4.43 13.33 0.94
C GLY A 144 5.30 12.39 1.77
N VAL A 145 5.51 11.16 1.31
CA VAL A 145 6.50 10.24 1.85
C VAL A 145 7.74 10.29 0.98
N ASP A 146 8.90 10.39 1.61
CA ASP A 146 10.17 10.34 0.91
C ASP A 146 10.31 9.05 0.09
N ALA A 147 11.03 9.18 -1.01
CA ALA A 147 11.35 8.05 -1.84
C ALA A 147 12.20 7.03 -1.06
N GLN A 148 12.13 5.77 -1.47
CA GLN A 148 12.88 4.70 -0.84
C GLN A 148 13.61 3.85 -1.88
N ASN A 149 14.68 3.19 -1.46
CA ASN A 149 15.45 2.27 -2.30
C ASN A 149 14.87 0.85 -2.33
N ARG A 150 13.85 0.59 -1.51
CA ARG A 150 13.18 -0.70 -1.41
C ARG A 150 11.78 -0.59 -0.83
N TYR A 151 10.95 -1.57 -1.13
CA TYR A 151 9.69 -1.82 -0.44
C TYR A 151 9.83 -3.03 0.49
N ASP A 152 9.38 -2.93 1.74
CA ASP A 152 9.33 -4.05 2.69
C ASP A 152 7.86 -4.34 3.07
N SER A 153 7.40 -5.57 2.81
CA SER A 153 6.02 -6.00 3.08
C SER A 153 5.72 -6.11 4.59
N LEU A 154 4.43 -6.19 4.92
CA LEU A 154 3.98 -6.70 6.22
C LEU A 154 4.46 -8.14 6.44
N VAL A 155 4.61 -8.48 7.72
CA VAL A 155 4.91 -9.84 8.18
C VAL A 155 3.75 -10.33 9.03
N TYR A 156 3.14 -11.43 8.60
CA TYR A 156 2.14 -12.15 9.37
C TYR A 156 2.79 -13.28 10.16
N TYR A 157 2.28 -13.53 11.37
CA TYR A 157 2.81 -14.55 12.26
C TYR A 157 2.34 -15.93 11.83
N HIS A 158 3.29 -16.84 11.59
CA HIS A 158 3.06 -18.25 11.23
C HIS A 158 2.04 -18.46 10.09
N GLU A 159 1.97 -17.51 9.16
CA GLU A 159 1.04 -17.55 8.04
C GLU A 159 1.73 -18.17 6.81
N ASP A 160 1.28 -19.38 6.44
CA ASP A 160 1.78 -20.09 5.26
C ASP A 160 1.33 -19.43 3.97
N LYS A 161 0.13 -18.84 3.96
CA LYS A 161 -0.47 -18.26 2.76
C LYS A 161 -0.77 -16.77 2.94
N PRO A 162 0.26 -15.94 3.17
CA PRO A 162 0.05 -14.54 3.47
C PRO A 162 -0.58 -13.85 2.27
N ARG A 163 -1.61 -13.04 2.54
CA ARG A 163 -2.23 -12.11 1.59
C ARG A 163 -1.83 -10.71 2.01
N TRP A 164 -0.89 -10.12 1.29
CA TRP A 164 -0.43 -8.76 1.60
C TRP A 164 -1.36 -7.73 0.99
N CYS A 165 -1.76 -7.93 -0.28
CA CYS A 165 -2.54 -6.97 -1.06
C CYS A 165 -1.95 -5.54 -1.01
N GLU A 166 -0.62 -5.45 -0.96
CA GLU A 166 0.12 -4.20 -0.78
C GLU A 166 0.53 -3.64 -2.15
N THR A 167 0.15 -2.41 -2.45
CA THR A 167 0.49 -1.75 -3.72
C THR A 167 1.41 -0.55 -3.47
N PHE A 168 2.46 -0.45 -4.27
CA PHE A 168 3.39 0.68 -4.26
C PHE A 168 3.77 1.07 -5.69
N LYS A 169 4.30 2.28 -5.85
CA LYS A 169 4.69 2.83 -7.15
C LYS A 169 6.21 2.77 -7.32
N LEU A 170 6.65 2.47 -8.53
CA LEU A 170 8.03 2.55 -8.98
C LEU A 170 8.15 3.70 -9.98
N ALA A 171 8.91 4.73 -9.59
CA ALA A 171 9.25 5.88 -10.41
C ALA A 171 10.64 5.65 -11.01
N ILE A 172 10.69 4.91 -12.12
CA ILE A 172 11.93 4.59 -12.84
C ILE A 172 12.02 5.52 -14.05
N ASP A 173 13.19 6.10 -14.30
CA ASP A 173 13.40 6.91 -15.49
C ASP A 173 13.23 6.06 -16.77
N ILE A 174 12.69 6.66 -17.83
CA ILE A 174 12.44 5.97 -19.10
C ILE A 174 13.72 5.36 -19.69
N ASP A 175 14.84 6.04 -19.51
CA ASP A 175 16.14 5.60 -20.01
C ASP A 175 16.68 4.39 -19.23
N GLU A 176 16.38 4.30 -17.94
CA GLU A 176 16.78 3.18 -17.08
C GLU A 176 15.79 2.01 -17.13
N PHE A 177 14.54 2.27 -17.55
CA PHE A 177 13.44 1.31 -17.51
C PHE A 177 13.77 0.00 -18.24
N LYS A 178 14.34 0.11 -19.45
CA LYS A 178 14.68 -1.06 -20.29
C LYS A 178 15.82 -1.89 -19.73
N ALA A 179 16.69 -1.27 -18.93
CA ALA A 179 17.87 -1.88 -18.32
C ALA A 179 17.61 -2.29 -16.85
N SER A 180 16.35 -2.19 -16.39
CA SER A 180 15.97 -2.43 -15.00
C SER A 180 15.25 -3.77 -14.80
N HIS A 181 15.43 -4.34 -13.62
CA HIS A 181 14.71 -5.52 -13.16
C HIS A 181 14.33 -5.36 -11.69
N LEU A 182 13.20 -5.97 -11.31
CA LEU A 182 12.83 -6.08 -9.91
C LEU A 182 13.62 -7.23 -9.30
N LYS A 183 14.27 -6.98 -8.17
CA LYS A 183 14.83 -8.00 -7.28
C LYS A 183 13.89 -8.18 -6.10
N ILE A 184 13.31 -9.36 -5.97
CA ILE A 184 12.37 -9.69 -4.90
C ILE A 184 13.04 -10.68 -3.97
N THR A 185 13.21 -10.30 -2.72
CA THR A 185 13.91 -11.08 -1.70
C THR A 185 12.94 -11.55 -0.64
N TYR A 186 12.89 -12.85 -0.38
CA TYR A 186 12.00 -13.46 0.60
C TYR A 186 12.83 -13.85 1.83
N ARG A 187 12.54 -13.24 2.98
CA ARG A 187 13.28 -13.49 4.23
C ARG A 187 12.38 -14.00 5.34
N HIS A 188 12.91 -14.91 6.14
CA HIS A 188 12.35 -15.23 7.44
C HIS A 188 12.57 -14.07 8.40
N ARG A 189 11.51 -13.59 9.04
CA ARG A 189 11.58 -12.68 10.19
C ARG A 189 11.21 -13.42 11.46
N SER A 190 12.22 -14.08 12.03
CA SER A 190 12.10 -14.69 13.35
C SER A 190 11.82 -13.63 14.41
N SER A 191 11.09 -13.99 15.48
CA SER A 191 10.89 -13.13 16.66
C SER A 191 12.20 -12.82 17.39
N ASN A 192 13.24 -13.63 17.18
CA ASN A 192 14.61 -13.36 17.61
C ASN A 192 15.37 -12.73 16.42
N GLU A 193 15.63 -11.43 16.48
CA GLU A 193 16.16 -10.63 15.35
C GLU A 193 17.49 -11.17 14.79
N ASN A 194 18.24 -11.88 15.63
CA ASN A 194 19.54 -12.49 15.30
C ASN A 194 19.48 -13.69 14.34
N LYS A 195 18.28 -14.14 13.93
CA LYS A 195 18.08 -15.27 13.01
C LYS A 195 17.22 -14.89 11.80
N THR A 196 17.65 -13.89 11.04
CA THR A 196 17.05 -13.58 9.74
C THR A 196 17.72 -14.44 8.66
N ASN A 197 16.99 -15.41 8.10
CA ASN A 197 17.49 -16.27 7.03
C ASN A 197 16.87 -15.87 5.69
N LEU A 198 17.71 -15.75 4.66
CA LEU A 198 17.26 -15.63 3.28
C LEU A 198 16.65 -16.97 2.84
N TYR A 199 15.43 -16.95 2.30
CA TYR A 199 14.82 -18.15 1.72
C TYR A 199 15.11 -18.26 0.24
N PHE A 200 14.75 -17.22 -0.50
CA PHE A 200 14.79 -17.23 -1.96
C PHE A 200 14.89 -15.81 -2.50
N VAL A 201 15.34 -15.69 -3.74
CA VAL A 201 15.35 -14.44 -4.51
C VAL A 201 14.75 -14.72 -5.87
N SER A 202 13.81 -13.89 -6.31
CA SER A 202 13.31 -13.90 -7.68
C SER A 202 13.60 -12.58 -8.37
N PHE A 203 13.56 -12.60 -9.70
CA PHE A 203 13.79 -11.45 -10.55
C PHE A 203 12.68 -11.33 -11.59
N ILE A 204 12.24 -10.10 -11.85
CA ILE A 204 11.29 -9.78 -12.92
C ILE A 204 11.93 -8.72 -13.80
N ILE A 205 12.10 -9.01 -15.09
CA ILE A 205 12.62 -8.03 -16.05
C ILE A 205 11.49 -7.06 -16.37
N VAL A 206 11.72 -5.77 -16.11
CA VAL A 206 10.66 -4.75 -16.17
C VAL A 206 10.14 -4.56 -17.60
N SER A 207 11.04 -4.59 -18.61
CA SER A 207 10.65 -4.47 -20.03
C SER A 207 9.77 -5.63 -20.53
N GLN A 208 9.99 -6.85 -20.03
CA GLN A 208 9.22 -8.04 -20.45
C GLN A 208 7.76 -8.02 -19.98
N VAL A 209 7.43 -7.18 -18.99
CA VAL A 209 6.08 -7.05 -18.46
C VAL A 209 5.22 -6.17 -19.37
N ILE A 210 5.79 -5.12 -19.96
CA ILE A 210 5.05 -4.17 -20.81
C ILE A 210 4.75 -4.74 -22.19
N GLU A 211 5.65 -5.52 -22.78
CA GLU A 211 5.46 -6.06 -24.15
C GLU A 211 4.36 -7.13 -24.26
N ARG A 212 3.71 -7.50 -23.14
CA ARG A 212 2.67 -8.53 -23.07
C ARG A 212 1.24 -7.99 -22.96
N GLU A 213 1.07 -6.67 -22.89
CA GLU A 213 -0.25 -5.99 -23.01
C GLU A 213 -0.43 -5.39 -24.40
#